data_AF-A0A660UTB0-F1
#
_entry.id   AF-A0A660UTB0-F1
#
_cell.length_a   1.000
_cell.length_b   1.000
_cell.length_c   1.000
_cell.angle_alpha   90.00
_cell.angle_beta   90.00
_cell.angle_gamma   90.00
#
_symmetry.space_group_name_H-M   'P 1'
#
loop_
_entity.id
_entity.type
_entity.pdbx_description
1 polymer ?
#
loop_
_entity_poly.entity_id
_entity_poly.type
_entity_poly.pdbx_seq_one_letter_code
_entity_poly.pdbx_strand_id
1 'polypeptide(L)'
;MAGLADILQAQLKLITGGNVTDNFEYGLTGNIQAQVSLADGKLAHAITIAPDGSGIKTVAAHPQTDICFAGFQLPFWSEARALVRQAALKFAPVRTIGWDIALTPDGPVVLEGNIWWNPSNQHKCMGRLLDTLCSDLPMP
;
A
#
# COMPACT_ATOMS: atom_id res chain seq x y z
N MET A 1 -4.58 21.41 19.56
CA MET A 1 -3.40 20.87 18.85
C MET A 1 -3.91 20.05 17.70
N ALA A 2 -3.55 20.37 16.46
CA ALA A 2 -3.90 19.51 15.33
C ALA A 2 -3.22 18.15 15.54
N GLY A 3 -3.99 17.06 15.52
CA GLY A 3 -3.44 15.71 15.66
C GLY A 3 -2.46 15.44 14.51
N LEU A 4 -1.42 14.65 14.78
CA LEU A 4 -0.56 14.11 13.73
C LEU A 4 -1.20 12.82 13.19
N ALA A 5 -1.19 12.64 11.87
CA ALA A 5 -1.59 11.41 11.22
C ALA A 5 -0.34 10.67 10.72
N ASP A 6 -0.20 9.42 11.13
CA ASP A 6 0.91 8.55 10.74
C ASP A 6 0.50 7.57 9.66
N ILE A 7 1.45 7.25 8.78
CA ILE A 7 1.27 6.25 7.72
C ILE A 7 1.93 4.97 8.22
N LEU A 8 1.13 3.94 8.44
CA LEU A 8 1.59 2.70 9.05
C LEU A 8 2.16 1.71 8.01
N GLN A 9 1.62 1.75 6.79
CA GLN A 9 1.95 0.83 5.70
C GLN A 9 1.59 1.46 4.36
N ALA A 10 2.31 1.07 3.30
CA ALA A 10 1.97 1.43 1.92
C ALA A 10 2.38 0.31 0.95
N GLN A 11 1.56 0.11 -0.07
CA GLN A 11 1.71 -0.92 -1.08
C GLN A 11 1.29 -0.35 -2.43
N LEU A 12 2.04 -0.66 -3.48
CA LEU A 12 1.65 -0.40 -4.85
C LEU A 12 0.98 -1.65 -5.40
N LYS A 13 -0.26 -1.55 -5.87
CA LYS A 13 -0.96 -2.59 -6.61
C LYS A 13 -0.80 -2.33 -8.11
N LEU A 14 -0.51 -3.37 -8.88
CA LEU A 14 -0.25 -3.25 -10.32
C LEU A 14 -1.01 -4.33 -11.08
N ILE A 15 -1.63 -3.91 -12.17
CA ILE A 15 -2.36 -4.78 -13.08
C ILE A 15 -1.41 -5.68 -13.85
N THR A 16 -1.80 -6.92 -14.10
CA THR A 16 -1.10 -7.83 -15.02
C THR A 16 -2.05 -8.39 -16.06
N GLY A 17 -1.51 -8.95 -17.15
CA GLY A 17 -2.30 -9.52 -18.24
C GLY A 17 -3.30 -8.54 -18.87
N GLY A 18 -4.56 -8.96 -18.97
CA GLY A 18 -5.68 -8.16 -19.49
C GLY A 18 -6.56 -7.52 -18.42
N ASN A 19 -6.11 -7.47 -17.16
CA ASN A 19 -6.87 -6.89 -16.08
C ASN A 19 -7.07 -5.38 -16.29
N VAL A 20 -8.24 -4.88 -15.92
CA VAL A 20 -8.60 -3.46 -16.04
C VAL A 20 -8.64 -2.74 -14.68
N THR A 21 -8.47 -3.48 -13.58
CA THR A 21 -8.38 -2.95 -12.22
C THR A 21 -7.16 -3.51 -11.51
N ASP A 22 -6.59 -2.71 -10.61
CA ASP A 22 -5.42 -3.06 -9.78
C ASP A 22 -5.80 -3.90 -8.55
N ASN A 23 -7.07 -4.27 -8.38
CA ASN A 23 -7.52 -5.04 -7.23
C ASN A 23 -6.70 -6.33 -7.10
N PHE A 24 -6.16 -6.59 -5.90
CA PHE A 24 -5.33 -7.77 -5.66
C PHE A 24 -6.19 -9.02 -5.39
N GLU A 25 -7.38 -8.85 -4.80
CA GLU A 25 -8.35 -9.93 -4.50
C GLU A 25 -7.70 -11.19 -3.90
N TYR A 26 -6.91 -11.02 -2.82
CA TYR A 26 -6.17 -12.10 -2.17
C TYR A 26 -5.23 -12.89 -3.12
N GLY A 27 -4.87 -12.32 -4.27
CA GLY A 27 -4.05 -12.91 -5.31
C GLY A 27 -4.79 -13.56 -6.47
N LEU A 28 -6.13 -13.65 -6.41
CA LEU A 28 -6.94 -14.35 -7.42
C LEU A 28 -6.90 -13.68 -8.80
N THR A 29 -6.61 -12.39 -8.86
CA THR A 29 -6.51 -11.65 -10.13
C THR A 29 -5.19 -11.90 -10.86
N GLY A 30 -4.18 -12.48 -10.20
CA GLY A 30 -2.82 -12.57 -10.72
C GLY A 30 -2.07 -11.23 -10.74
N ASN A 31 -2.67 -10.16 -10.20
CA ASN A 31 -2.03 -8.86 -10.06
C ASN A 31 -0.80 -8.93 -9.14
N ILE A 32 -0.01 -7.86 -9.18
CA ILE A 32 1.21 -7.73 -8.40
C ILE A 32 1.00 -6.74 -7.27
N GLN A 33 1.55 -7.05 -6.10
CA GLN A 33 1.66 -6.13 -4.98
C GLN A 33 3.14 -5.87 -4.68
N ALA A 34 3.56 -4.61 -4.68
CA ALA A 34 4.92 -4.19 -4.33
C ALA A 34 4.94 -3.46 -2.99
N GLN A 35 5.90 -3.81 -2.13
CA GLN A 35 6.12 -3.10 -0.88
C GLN A 35 6.74 -1.73 -1.17
N VAL A 36 6.17 -0.69 -0.56
CA VAL A 36 6.68 0.67 -0.63
C VAL A 36 7.44 1.00 0.66
N SER A 37 8.66 1.49 0.54
CA SER A 37 9.40 2.06 1.66
C SER A 37 8.75 3.37 2.10
N LEU A 38 8.32 3.45 3.36
CA LEU A 38 7.66 4.65 3.87
C LEU A 38 8.59 5.87 3.97
N ALA A 39 9.89 5.63 4.10
CA ALA A 39 10.91 6.66 4.26
C ALA A 39 11.03 7.50 2.98
N ASP A 40 11.17 6.83 1.83
CA ASP A 40 11.57 7.44 0.56
C ASP A 40 10.67 7.09 -0.64
N GLY A 41 9.71 6.19 -0.50
CA GLY A 41 8.77 5.83 -1.57
C GLY A 41 9.35 4.91 -2.62
N LYS A 42 10.51 4.30 -2.35
CA LYS A 42 11.08 3.30 -3.25
C LYS A 42 10.38 1.96 -3.07
N LEU A 43 10.21 1.26 -4.18
CA LEU A 43 9.73 -0.10 -4.19
C LEU A 43 10.85 -1.05 -3.75
N ALA A 44 10.52 -2.00 -2.89
CA ALA A 44 11.43 -3.07 -2.46
C ALA A 44 11.17 -4.33 -3.31
N HIS A 45 10.53 -5.34 -2.72
CA HIS A 45 10.14 -6.55 -3.42
C HIS A 45 8.66 -6.51 -3.80
N ALA A 46 8.34 -7.14 -4.93
CA ALA A 46 6.98 -7.35 -5.36
C ALA A 46 6.61 -8.83 -5.29
N ILE A 47 5.33 -9.10 -5.08
CA ILE A 47 4.77 -10.44 -4.93
C ILE A 47 3.53 -10.59 -5.81
N THR A 48 3.27 -11.84 -6.19
CA THR A 48 1.98 -12.31 -6.70
C THR A 48 1.66 -13.65 -6.03
N ILE A 49 0.45 -14.15 -6.18
CA ILE A 49 0.09 -15.49 -5.70
C ILE A 49 0.14 -16.46 -6.87
N ALA A 50 0.86 -17.56 -6.70
CA ALA A 50 1.02 -18.55 -7.74
C ALA A 50 -0.31 -19.28 -7.99
N PRO A 51 -0.74 -19.40 -9.27
CA PRO A 51 -2.03 -20.00 -9.62
C PRO A 51 -2.07 -21.52 -9.36
N ASP A 52 -0.90 -22.15 -9.18
CA ASP A 52 -0.75 -23.57 -8.86
C ASP A 52 -0.95 -23.87 -7.35
N GLY A 53 -1.25 -22.85 -6.55
CA GLY A 53 -1.44 -23.00 -5.10
C GLY A 53 -0.14 -23.09 -4.30
N SER A 54 1.03 -22.92 -4.92
CA SER A 54 2.32 -22.91 -4.21
C SER A 54 2.51 -21.69 -3.28
N GLY A 55 1.59 -20.73 -3.33
CA GLY A 55 1.53 -19.59 -2.42
C GLY A 55 2.17 -18.34 -2.98
N ILE A 56 2.82 -17.55 -2.11
CA ILE A 56 3.42 -16.26 -2.47
C ILE A 56 4.66 -16.49 -3.32
N LYS A 57 4.72 -15.84 -4.48
CA LYS A 57 5.89 -15.81 -5.36
C LYS A 57 6.43 -14.38 -5.47
N THR A 58 7.74 -14.23 -5.28
CA THR A 58 8.43 -12.96 -5.54
C THR A 58 8.56 -12.71 -7.04
N VAL A 59 8.35 -11.47 -7.45
CA VAL A 59 8.48 -11.00 -8.83
C VAL A 59 9.50 -9.86 -8.87
N ALA A 60 10.50 -9.96 -9.75
CA ALA A 60 11.59 -8.99 -9.83
C ALA A 60 11.25 -7.77 -10.71
N ALA A 61 10.49 -7.99 -11.78
CA ALA A 61 10.09 -6.97 -12.74
C ALA A 61 8.65 -7.21 -13.22
N HIS A 62 8.00 -6.15 -13.68
CA HIS A 62 6.64 -6.23 -14.19
C HIS A 62 6.59 -7.02 -15.51
N PRO A 63 5.74 -8.05 -15.64
CA PRO A 63 5.82 -9.01 -16.75
C PRO A 63 5.46 -8.45 -18.13
N GLN A 64 4.80 -7.28 -18.21
CA GLN A 64 4.50 -6.62 -19.50
C GLN A 64 5.39 -5.42 -19.83
N THR A 65 6.05 -4.80 -18.83
CA THR A 65 6.83 -3.58 -19.06
C THR A 65 8.32 -3.77 -18.80
N ASP A 66 8.71 -4.92 -18.24
CA ASP A 66 10.07 -5.27 -17.83
C ASP A 66 10.72 -4.29 -16.84
N ILE A 67 9.93 -3.38 -16.25
CA ILE A 67 10.40 -2.45 -15.23
C ILE A 67 10.69 -3.22 -13.94
N CYS A 68 11.94 -3.14 -13.48
CA CYS A 68 12.36 -3.69 -12.19
C CYS A 68 11.68 -2.95 -11.03
N PHE A 69 11.21 -3.71 -10.04
CA PHE A 69 10.61 -3.13 -8.84
C PHE A 69 11.67 -2.60 -7.88
N ALA A 70 12.73 -3.36 -7.63
CA ALA A 70 13.73 -2.99 -6.63
C ALA A 70 14.37 -1.63 -6.96
N GLY A 71 14.17 -0.65 -6.08
CA GLY A 71 14.71 0.70 -6.21
C GLY A 71 13.90 1.64 -7.10
N PHE A 72 12.79 1.20 -7.70
CA PHE A 72 11.90 2.07 -8.46
C PHE A 72 11.32 3.15 -7.55
N GLN A 73 11.48 4.42 -7.94
CA GLN A 73 10.98 5.55 -7.17
C GLN A 73 9.53 5.85 -7.56
N LEU A 74 8.60 5.79 -6.60
CA LEU A 74 7.25 6.26 -6.85
C LEU A 74 7.25 7.78 -7.12
N PRO A 75 6.61 8.24 -8.21
CA PRO A 75 6.43 9.66 -8.47
C PRO A 75 5.50 10.27 -7.41
N PHE A 76 5.72 11.53 -7.07
CA PHE A 76 4.88 12.29 -6.14
C PHE A 76 4.71 11.66 -4.75
N TRP A 77 5.68 10.87 -4.28
CA TRP A 77 5.56 10.16 -3.01
C TRP A 77 5.33 11.10 -1.81
N SER A 78 6.06 12.22 -1.75
CA SER A 78 5.93 13.18 -0.65
C SER A 78 4.56 13.86 -0.66
N GLU A 79 4.06 14.20 -1.83
CA GLU A 79 2.75 14.80 -2.08
C GLU A 79 1.63 13.83 -1.73
N ALA A 80 1.75 12.55 -2.10
CA ALA A 80 0.80 11.51 -1.75
C ALA A 80 0.73 11.33 -0.23
N ARG A 81 1.87 11.30 0.46
CA ARG A 81 1.92 11.25 1.95
C ARG A 81 1.26 12.47 2.59
N ALA A 82 1.48 13.67 2.04
CA ALA A 82 0.86 14.89 2.55
C ALA A 82 -0.66 14.85 2.37
N LEU A 83 -1.13 14.42 1.19
CA LEU A 83 -2.53 14.27 0.86
C LEU A 83 -3.25 13.31 1.82
N VAL A 84 -2.73 12.10 2.03
CA VAL A 84 -3.38 11.12 2.93
C VAL A 84 -3.42 11.58 4.39
N ARG A 85 -2.38 12.27 4.87
CA ARG A 85 -2.36 12.81 6.24
C ARG A 85 -3.42 13.89 6.42
N GLN A 86 -3.53 14.81 5.47
CA GLN A 86 -4.56 15.84 5.50
C GLN A 86 -5.96 15.24 5.37
N ALA A 87 -6.13 14.23 4.53
CA ALA A 87 -7.40 13.51 4.39
C ALA A 87 -7.78 12.82 5.70
N ALA A 88 -6.89 12.03 6.30
CA ALA A 88 -7.14 11.31 7.55
C ALA A 88 -7.66 12.21 8.68
N LEU A 89 -7.07 13.39 8.86
CA LEU A 89 -7.48 14.33 9.91
C LEU A 89 -8.89 14.90 9.70
N LYS A 90 -9.39 14.95 8.45
CA LYS A 90 -10.76 15.40 8.16
C LYS A 90 -11.83 14.37 8.55
N PHE A 91 -11.43 13.11 8.77
CA PHE A 91 -12.32 12.02 9.17
C PHE A 91 -12.24 11.71 10.67
N ALA A 92 -11.62 12.57 11.48
CA ALA A 92 -11.65 12.42 12.94
C ALA A 92 -13.11 12.34 13.45
N PRO A 93 -13.42 11.45 14.42
CA PRO A 93 -12.51 10.69 15.26
C PRO A 93 -12.12 9.29 14.74
N VAL A 94 -12.36 8.96 13.46
CA VAL A 94 -11.93 7.68 12.89
C VAL A 94 -10.41 7.53 13.02
N ARG A 95 -9.97 6.47 13.72
CA ARG A 95 -8.56 6.30 14.13
C ARG A 95 -7.66 5.71 13.04
N THR A 96 -8.20 4.85 12.18
CA THR A 96 -7.45 4.23 11.07
C THR A 96 -8.33 4.13 9.84
N ILE A 97 -7.73 4.42 8.67
CA ILE A 97 -8.36 4.34 7.36
C ILE A 97 -7.31 3.83 6.38
N GLY A 98 -7.66 2.86 5.55
CA GLY A 98 -6.87 2.49 4.37
C GLY A 98 -7.21 3.41 3.21
N TRP A 99 -6.20 4.03 2.61
CA TRP A 99 -6.40 4.99 1.52
C TRP A 99 -5.93 4.41 0.19
N ASP A 100 -6.81 4.41 -0.80
CA ASP A 100 -6.46 4.08 -2.18
C ASP A 100 -6.20 5.40 -2.92
N ILE A 101 -4.95 5.55 -3.38
CA ILE A 101 -4.44 6.77 -4.01
C ILE A 101 -3.97 6.44 -5.42
N ALA A 102 -4.50 7.16 -6.41
CA ALA A 102 -3.97 7.14 -7.77
C ALA A 102 -2.82 8.14 -7.91
N LEU A 103 -1.69 7.70 -8.46
CA LEU A 103 -0.62 8.59 -8.89
C LEU A 103 -0.85 8.92 -10.37
N THR A 104 -1.25 10.16 -10.66
CA THR A 104 -1.56 10.62 -12.02
C THR A 104 -0.48 11.58 -12.53
N PRO A 105 -0.43 11.90 -13.84
CA PRO A 105 0.48 12.92 -14.36
C PRO A 105 0.32 14.31 -13.70
N ASP A 106 -0.88 14.64 -13.24
CA ASP A 106 -1.20 15.92 -12.57
C ASP A 106 -1.02 15.87 -11.04
N GLY A 107 -0.60 14.71 -10.51
CA GLY A 107 -0.35 14.50 -9.08
C GLY A 107 -1.24 13.41 -8.45
N PRO A 108 -1.11 13.21 -7.13
CA PRO A 108 -1.85 12.18 -6.41
C PRO A 108 -3.32 12.57 -6.21
N VAL A 109 -4.22 11.60 -6.39
CA VAL A 109 -5.68 11.76 -6.22
C VAL A 109 -6.21 10.69 -5.27
N VAL A 110 -7.06 11.07 -4.33
CA VAL A 110 -7.78 10.10 -3.47
C VAL A 110 -8.87 9.43 -4.28
N LEU A 111 -8.84 8.10 -4.36
CA LEU A 111 -9.90 7.30 -4.97
C LEU A 111 -10.92 6.84 -3.93
N GLU A 112 -10.43 6.28 -2.82
CA GLU A 112 -11.28 5.66 -1.79
C GLU A 112 -10.62 5.77 -0.40
N GLY A 113 -11.46 5.87 0.63
CA GLY A 113 -11.07 5.71 2.03
C GLY A 113 -11.84 4.56 2.68
N ASN A 114 -11.13 3.50 3.06
CA ASN A 114 -11.67 2.25 3.58
C ASN A 114 -11.54 2.19 5.10
N ILE A 115 -12.67 2.15 5.82
CA ILE A 115 -12.66 1.98 7.30
C ILE A 115 -12.38 0.52 7.70
N TRP A 116 -12.71 -0.45 6.84
CA TRP A 116 -12.39 -1.87 7.00
C TRP A 116 -11.27 -2.26 6.02
N TRP A 117 -10.08 -1.78 6.30
CA TRP A 117 -8.99 -1.76 5.33
C TRP A 117 -8.14 -3.04 5.26
N ASN A 118 -8.34 -4.01 6.16
CA ASN A 118 -7.76 -5.35 6.11
C ASN A 118 -6.27 -5.38 5.70
N PRO A 119 -5.35 -4.91 6.56
CA PRO A 119 -3.91 -4.84 6.25
C PRO A 119 -3.39 -6.15 5.68
N SER A 120 -2.80 -6.08 4.48
CA SER A 120 -2.11 -7.24 3.91
C SER A 120 -0.85 -7.56 4.73
N ASN A 121 -0.65 -8.83 5.05
CA ASN A 121 0.58 -9.34 5.67
C ASN A 121 1.48 -10.12 4.69
N GLN A 122 1.24 -9.99 3.38
CA GLN A 122 2.02 -10.73 2.37
C GLN A 122 3.51 -10.38 2.41
N HIS A 123 3.84 -9.18 2.90
CA HIS A 123 5.20 -8.69 3.11
C HIS A 123 5.69 -8.84 4.57
N LYS A 124 5.00 -9.64 5.39
CA LYS A 124 5.39 -9.97 6.77
C LYS A 124 5.60 -8.75 7.69
N CYS A 125 4.80 -7.70 7.50
CA CYS A 125 4.92 -6.43 8.24
C CYS A 125 3.91 -6.27 9.38
N MET A 126 3.03 -7.25 9.63
CA MET A 126 1.96 -7.15 10.62
C MET A 126 2.47 -6.92 12.05
N GLY A 127 3.65 -7.46 12.42
CA GLY A 127 4.23 -7.22 13.75
C GLY A 127 4.45 -5.73 14.03
N ARG A 128 5.09 -5.01 13.09
CA ARG A 128 5.31 -3.56 13.20
C ARG A 128 4.00 -2.77 13.29
N LEU A 129 3.01 -3.18 12.51
CA LEU A 129 1.69 -2.55 12.52
C LEU A 129 1.02 -2.74 13.88
N LEU A 130 1.06 -3.97 14.42
CA LEU A 130 0.53 -4.29 15.74
C LEU A 130 1.21 -3.46 16.83
N ASP A 131 2.55 -3.38 16.82
CA ASP A 131 3.30 -2.59 17.80
C ASP A 131 2.86 -1.12 17.81
N THR A 132 2.65 -0.54 16.61
CA THR A 132 2.24 0.86 16.48
C THR A 132 0.78 1.09 16.91
N LEU A 133 -0.11 0.15 16.62
CA LEU A 133 -1.51 0.27 17.04
C LEU A 133 -1.68 0.02 18.54
N CYS A 134 -0.85 -0.83 19.13
CA CYS A 134 -0.87 -1.15 20.56
C CYS A 134 -0.16 -0.09 21.43
N SER A 135 0.80 0.67 20.90
CA SER A 135 1.48 1.73 21.68
C SER A 135 0.54 2.84 22.15
N ASP A 136 -0.60 3.01 21.47
CA ASP A 136 -1.63 3.99 21.78
C ASP A 136 -2.71 3.46 22.74
N LEU A 137 -2.70 2.16 23.06
CA LEU A 137 -3.66 1.58 24.00
C LEU A 137 -3.16 1.84 25.43
N PRO A 138 -4.04 2.25 26.36
CA PRO A 138 -3.68 2.25 27.77
C PRO A 138 -3.27 0.83 28.16
N MET A 139 -2.09 0.69 28.77
CA MET A 139 -1.67 -0.57 29.38
C MET A 139 -2.77 -1.04 30.35
N PRO A 140 -3.06 -2.36 30.40
CA PRO A 140 -4.08 -2.90 31.29
C PRO A 140 -3.83 -2.59 32.76
#